data_AF-A0A212IQD2-F1
#
_entry.id   AF-A0A212IQD2-F1
#
_cell.length_a   1.000
_cell.length_b   1.000
_cell.length_c   1.000
_cell.angle_alpha   90.00
_cell.angle_beta   90.00
_cell.angle_gamma   90.00
#
_symmetry.space_group_name_H-M   'P 1'
#
loop_
_entity.id
_entity.type
_entity.pdbx_description
1 polymer ?
#
loop_
_entity_poly.entity_id
_entity_poly.type
_entity_poly.pdbx_seq_one_letter_code
_entity_poly.pdbx_strand_id
1 'polypeptide(L)'
;MQIQITDTITEDDQNALLAGLRAYNRQFLRTTNFGDLAVYWRDESNEILGGLIGKIKGEWLCIDFLWMHDSLRKGGYGTKLMQAAEQTARERGCLHALVDTMSFQALPFYQKNGYQLQMTLDNFPETGSARHYLSKTF
;
A
#
# COMPACT_ATOMS: atom_id res chain seq x y z
N MET A 1 0.17 -28.32 24.94
CA MET A 1 0.27 -27.00 24.30
C MET A 1 1.68 -26.49 24.52
N GLN A 2 2.39 -26.10 23.47
CA GLN A 2 3.76 -25.56 23.54
C GLN A 2 3.90 -24.42 22.53
N ILE A 3 4.72 -23.42 22.86
CA ILE A 3 5.05 -22.30 21.98
C ILE A 3 6.27 -22.71 21.15
N GLN A 4 6.21 -22.51 19.84
CA GLN A 4 7.34 -22.71 18.92
C GLN A 4 7.82 -21.34 18.42
N ILE A 5 9.14 -21.13 18.45
CA ILE A 5 9.81 -19.94 17.90
C ILE A 5 10.66 -20.42 16.72
N THR A 6 10.52 -19.78 15.56
CA THR A 6 11.26 -20.11 14.34
C THR A 6 11.38 -18.88 13.43
N ASP A 7 12.47 -18.81 12.67
CA ASP A 7 12.70 -17.79 11.65
C ASP A 7 12.19 -18.23 10.26
N THR A 8 11.65 -19.45 10.15
CA THR A 8 11.11 -19.99 8.90
C THR A 8 9.59 -19.86 8.89
N ILE A 9 9.07 -19.04 7.99
CA ILE A 9 7.62 -18.89 7.76
C ILE A 9 7.29 -19.60 6.45
N THR A 10 6.50 -20.69 6.52
CA THR A 10 5.97 -21.34 5.32
C THR A 10 4.70 -20.64 4.86
N GLU A 11 4.39 -20.74 3.56
CA GLU A 11 3.11 -20.24 3.03
C GLU A 11 1.92 -20.94 3.70
N ASP A 12 2.03 -22.22 4.01
CA ASP A 12 0.99 -23.00 4.68
C ASP A 12 0.71 -22.48 6.10
N ASP A 13 1.75 -22.23 6.90
CA ASP A 13 1.60 -21.68 8.25
C ASP A 13 0.99 -20.27 8.21
N GLN A 14 1.47 -19.44 7.27
CA GLN A 14 0.93 -18.09 7.07
C GLN A 14 -0.56 -18.14 6.66
N ASN A 15 -0.92 -19.04 5.75
CA ASN A 15 -2.29 -19.21 5.28
C ASN A 15 -3.21 -19.75 6.38
N ALA A 16 -2.75 -20.70 7.20
CA ALA A 16 -3.50 -21.24 8.33
C ALA A 16 -3.82 -20.14 9.37
N LEU A 17 -2.81 -19.35 9.76
CA LEU A 17 -2.98 -18.21 10.67
C LEU A 17 -3.90 -17.14 10.08
N LEU A 18 -3.70 -16.79 8.80
CA LEU A 18 -4.52 -15.80 8.11
C LEU A 18 -5.98 -16.24 7.98
N ALA A 19 -6.23 -17.53 7.74
CA ALA A 19 -7.57 -18.09 7.68
C ALA A 19 -8.31 -17.96 9.03
N GLY A 20 -7.64 -18.29 10.14
CA GLY A 20 -8.19 -18.12 11.49
C GLY A 20 -8.48 -16.65 11.81
N LEU A 21 -7.52 -15.76 11.55
CA LEU A 21 -7.69 -14.32 11.76
C LEU A 21 -8.85 -13.75 10.92
N ARG A 22 -8.95 -14.14 9.64
CA ARG A 22 -10.06 -13.72 8.78
C ARG A 22 -11.40 -14.25 9.27
N ALA A 23 -11.46 -15.49 9.75
CA ALA A 23 -12.67 -16.06 10.32
C ALA A 23 -13.17 -15.30 11.56
N TYR A 24 -12.25 -14.90 12.44
CA TYR A 24 -12.57 -14.04 13.57
C TYR A 24 -13.02 -12.64 13.12
N ASN A 25 -12.25 -11.97 12.26
CA ASN A 25 -12.52 -10.60 11.83
C ASN A 25 -13.86 -10.44 11.08
N ARG A 26 -14.32 -11.46 10.36
CA ARG A 26 -15.62 -11.45 9.67
C ARG A 26 -16.83 -11.29 10.61
N GLN A 27 -16.64 -11.51 11.91
CA GLN A 27 -17.67 -11.25 12.92
C GLN A 27 -17.87 -9.75 13.18
N PHE A 28 -16.86 -8.93 12.88
CA PHE A 28 -16.85 -7.50 13.18
C PHE A 28 -16.84 -6.62 11.92
N LEU A 29 -16.38 -7.17 10.79
CA LEU A 29 -16.16 -6.42 9.55
C LEU A 29 -16.83 -7.10 8.36
N ARG A 30 -17.48 -6.31 7.51
CA ARG A 30 -17.93 -6.74 6.19
C ARG A 30 -16.74 -6.74 5.24
N THR A 31 -16.24 -7.91 4.89
CA THR A 31 -15.07 -8.07 4.02
C THR A 31 -15.42 -8.22 2.54
N THR A 32 -16.68 -7.98 2.15
CA THR A 32 -17.13 -8.13 0.75
C THR A 32 -16.45 -7.16 -0.20
N ASN A 33 -15.99 -6.01 0.30
CA ASN A 33 -15.25 -5.02 -0.48
C ASN A 33 -13.74 -5.07 -0.20
N PHE A 34 -13.17 -6.25 -0.01
CA PHE A 34 -11.73 -6.42 0.17
C PHE A 34 -11.14 -7.06 -1.08
N GLY A 35 -9.95 -6.64 -1.49
CA GLY A 35 -9.29 -7.23 -2.65
C GLY A 35 -8.01 -6.50 -3.02
N ASP A 36 -7.28 -7.05 -3.98
CA ASP A 36 -6.05 -6.45 -4.46
C ASP A 36 -6.33 -5.42 -5.57
N LEU A 37 -5.45 -4.43 -5.67
CA LEU A 37 -5.41 -3.47 -6.76
C LEU A 37 -3.96 -3.29 -7.19
N ALA A 38 -3.72 -3.39 -8.49
CA ALA A 38 -2.44 -3.05 -9.08
C ALA A 38 -2.63 -2.23 -10.35
N VAL A 39 -1.75 -1.25 -10.55
CA VAL A 39 -1.66 -0.44 -11.77
C VAL A 39 -0.20 -0.47 -12.21
N TYR A 40 0.06 -0.86 -13.44
CA TYR A 40 1.42 -0.98 -13.98
C TYR A 40 1.61 -0.06 -15.17
N TRP A 41 2.81 0.52 -15.25
CA TRP A 41 3.34 1.13 -16.45
C TRP A 41 4.31 0.13 -17.09
N ARG A 42 3.97 -0.33 -18.30
CA ARG A 42 4.80 -1.28 -19.04
C ARG A 42 5.23 -0.70 -20.38
N ASP A 43 6.37 -1.15 -20.86
CA ASP A 43 6.83 -0.87 -22.22
C ASP A 43 6.26 -1.87 -23.25
N GLU A 44 6.70 -1.74 -24.49
CA GLU A 44 6.30 -2.61 -25.61
C GLU A 44 6.77 -4.07 -25.43
N SER A 45 7.81 -4.29 -24.63
CA SER A 45 8.33 -5.61 -24.27
C SER A 45 7.64 -6.22 -23.05
N ASN A 46 6.61 -5.55 -22.52
CA ASN A 46 5.87 -5.92 -21.32
C ASN A 46 6.71 -5.84 -20.01
N GLU A 47 7.84 -5.13 -20.02
CA GLU A 47 8.66 -4.88 -18.82
C GLU A 47 7.98 -3.83 -17.92
N ILE A 48 8.04 -4.01 -16.60
CA ILE A 48 7.49 -3.03 -15.65
C ILE A 48 8.49 -1.88 -15.48
N LEU A 49 8.15 -0.71 -16.03
CA LEU A 49 8.91 0.53 -15.81
C LEU A 49 8.35 1.37 -14.65
N GLY A 50 7.22 0.95 -14.06
CA GLY A 50 6.65 1.56 -12.88
C GLY A 50 5.37 0.85 -12.47
N GLY A 51 4.97 1.00 -11.22
CA GLY A 51 3.73 0.39 -10.75
C GLY A 51 3.34 0.80 -9.35
N LEU A 52 2.06 0.60 -9.07
CA LEU A 52 1.45 0.69 -7.76
C LEU A 52 0.77 -0.64 -7.45
N ILE A 53 1.01 -1.17 -6.25
CA ILE A 53 0.27 -2.30 -5.70
C ILE A 53 -0.31 -1.87 -4.35
N GLY A 54 -1.55 -2.26 -4.10
CA GLY A 54 -2.21 -2.04 -2.84
C GLY A 54 -3.43 -2.94 -2.68
N LYS A 55 -4.20 -2.67 -1.62
CA LYS A 55 -5.39 -3.42 -1.25
C LYS A 55 -6.56 -2.49 -0.99
N ILE A 56 -7.71 -2.88 -1.49
CA ILE A 56 -8.99 -2.36 -1.04
C ILE A 56 -9.33 -3.06 0.28
N LYS A 57 -9.63 -2.26 1.31
CA LYS A 57 -10.06 -2.72 2.64
C LYS A 57 -11.29 -1.91 3.07
N GLY A 58 -12.47 -2.35 2.64
CA GLY A 58 -13.71 -1.63 2.91
C GLY A 58 -13.76 -0.35 2.10
N GLU A 59 -13.77 0.80 2.76
CA GLU A 59 -13.81 2.13 2.12
C GLU A 59 -12.41 2.72 1.88
N TRP A 60 -11.36 1.92 2.06
CA TRP A 60 -9.96 2.37 2.01
C TRP A 60 -9.16 1.71 0.90
N LEU A 61 -8.43 2.51 0.13
CA LEU A 61 -7.26 2.06 -0.64
C LEU A 61 -6.02 2.11 0.26
N CYS A 62 -5.45 0.95 0.60
CA CYS A 62 -4.17 0.87 1.29
C CYS A 62 -3.06 0.59 0.26
N ILE A 63 -2.15 1.54 0.07
CA ILE A 63 -1.04 1.41 -0.88
C ILE A 63 0.13 0.70 -0.20
N ASP A 64 0.59 -0.41 -0.79
CA ASP A 64 1.70 -1.20 -0.27
C ASP A 64 3.02 -0.83 -0.99
N PHE A 65 2.98 -0.65 -2.31
CA PHE A 65 4.16 -0.34 -3.13
C PHE A 65 3.84 0.74 -4.17
N LEU A 66 4.77 1.67 -4.37
CA LEU A 66 4.82 2.56 -5.52
C LEU A 66 6.27 2.70 -5.96
N TRP A 67 6.53 2.45 -7.24
CA TRP A 67 7.87 2.58 -7.81
C TRP A 67 7.82 3.05 -9.25
N MET A 68 8.88 3.76 -9.66
CA MET A 68 9.13 4.16 -11.04
C MET A 68 10.61 3.94 -11.35
N HIS A 69 10.87 3.38 -12.52
CA HIS A 69 12.20 3.33 -13.12
C HIS A 69 12.78 4.73 -13.23
N ASP A 70 14.10 4.85 -13.01
CA ASP A 70 14.79 6.13 -12.87
C ASP A 70 14.64 7.02 -14.12
N SER A 71 14.62 6.42 -15.32
CA SER A 71 14.41 7.15 -16.58
C SER A 71 13.04 7.84 -16.68
N LEU A 72 12.06 7.41 -15.90
CA LEU A 72 10.70 7.97 -15.87
C LEU A 72 10.47 8.89 -14.66
N ARG A 73 11.43 9.01 -13.74
CA ARG A 73 11.28 9.90 -12.58
C ARG A 73 11.24 11.36 -13.03
N LYS A 74 10.53 12.19 -12.26
CA LYS A 74 10.29 13.61 -12.55
C LYS A 74 9.51 13.91 -13.84
N GLY A 75 9.12 12.89 -14.63
CA GLY A 75 8.25 13.03 -15.82
C GLY A 75 6.74 13.02 -15.54
N GLY A 76 6.33 13.02 -14.26
CA GLY A 76 4.91 13.01 -13.86
C GLY A 76 4.21 11.64 -13.92
N TYR A 77 4.89 10.58 -14.38
CA TYR A 77 4.31 9.24 -14.50
C TYR A 77 3.86 8.63 -13.17
N GLY A 78 4.58 8.89 -12.08
CA GLY A 78 4.17 8.45 -10.74
C GLY A 78 2.81 9.04 -10.32
N THR A 79 2.54 10.31 -10.64
CA THR A 79 1.23 10.93 -10.39
C THR A 79 0.15 10.29 -11.25
N LYS A 80 0.43 9.94 -12.51
CA LYS A 80 -0.54 9.23 -13.37
C LYS A 80 -0.91 7.86 -12.79
N LEU A 81 0.06 7.09 -12.30
CA LEU A 81 -0.20 5.80 -11.63
C LEU A 81 -1.07 5.98 -10.37
N MET A 82 -0.73 6.96 -9.53
CA MET A 82 -1.52 7.28 -8.34
C MET A 82 -2.97 7.62 -8.71
N GLN A 83 -3.17 8.53 -9.67
CA GLN A 83 -4.51 8.93 -10.11
C GLN A 83 -5.33 7.75 -10.66
N ALA A 84 -4.71 6.87 -11.44
CA ALA A 84 -5.39 5.67 -11.96
C ALA A 84 -5.80 4.71 -10.83
N ALA A 85 -4.93 4.51 -9.83
CA ALA A 85 -5.24 3.69 -8.67
C ALA A 85 -6.35 4.30 -7.80
N GLU A 86 -6.27 5.60 -7.53
CA GLU A 86 -7.29 6.34 -6.78
C GLU A 86 -8.66 6.30 -7.49
N GLN A 87 -8.68 6.54 -8.80
CA GLN A 87 -9.92 6.47 -9.59
C GLN A 87 -10.55 5.08 -9.52
N THR A 88 -9.75 4.02 -9.72
CA THR A 88 -10.23 2.64 -9.62
C THR A 88 -10.74 2.32 -8.21
N ALA A 89 -10.07 2.83 -7.17
CA ALA A 89 -10.51 2.65 -5.80
C ALA A 89 -11.86 3.35 -5.52
N ARG A 90 -12.06 4.58 -6.02
CA ARG A 90 -13.34 5.31 -5.92
C ARG A 90 -14.47 4.55 -6.60
N GLU A 91 -14.23 4.00 -7.78
CA GLU A 91 -15.19 3.17 -8.50
C GLU A 91 -15.57 1.90 -7.72
N ARG A 92 -14.66 1.40 -6.88
CA ARG A 92 -14.90 0.29 -5.95
C ARG A 92 -15.46 0.75 -4.60
N GLY A 93 -15.90 1.99 -4.46
CA GLY A 93 -16.54 2.52 -3.25
C GLY A 93 -15.56 2.92 -2.14
N CYS A 94 -14.27 3.09 -2.44
CA CYS A 94 -13.37 3.74 -1.49
C CYS A 94 -13.70 5.23 -1.34
N LEU A 95 -13.61 5.71 -0.11
CA LEU A 95 -13.73 7.11 0.27
C LEU A 95 -12.38 7.71 0.66
N HIS A 96 -11.41 6.84 0.98
CA HIS A 96 -10.12 7.24 1.48
C HIS A 96 -8.97 6.40 0.88
N ALA A 97 -7.76 6.94 0.98
CA ALA A 97 -6.53 6.21 0.76
C ALA A 97 -5.59 6.36 1.96
N LEU A 98 -4.78 5.33 2.20
CA LEU A 98 -3.73 5.26 3.21
C LEU A 98 -2.44 4.80 2.53
N VAL A 99 -1.34 5.46 2.86
CA VAL A 99 0.01 5.06 2.45
C VAL A 99 0.98 5.36 3.58
N ASP A 100 2.05 4.58 3.66
CA ASP A 100 3.21 4.96 4.44
C ASP A 100 4.45 5.10 3.56
N THR A 101 5.41 5.90 3.99
CA THR A 101 6.65 6.12 3.26
C THR A 101 7.79 6.47 4.20
N MET A 102 9.00 6.04 3.85
CA MET A 102 10.21 6.38 4.59
C MET A 102 10.64 7.84 4.33
N SER A 103 11.38 8.42 5.28
CA SER A 103 11.89 9.81 5.19
C SER A 103 12.81 10.03 3.98
N PHE A 104 13.53 9.00 3.54
CA PHE A 104 14.37 9.02 2.33
C PHE A 104 13.61 8.65 1.04
N GLN A 105 12.31 8.37 1.14
CA GLN A 105 11.45 8.08 -0.01
C GLN A 105 10.63 9.33 -0.40
N ALA A 106 9.33 9.18 -0.60
CA ALA A 106 8.54 10.04 -1.47
C ALA A 106 7.52 10.90 -0.69
N LEU A 107 7.87 11.35 0.52
CA LEU A 107 6.96 12.17 1.36
C LEU A 107 6.44 13.43 0.61
N PRO A 108 7.29 14.27 -0.01
CA PRO A 108 6.82 15.45 -0.73
C PRO A 108 5.95 15.09 -1.96
N PHE A 109 6.18 13.92 -2.56
CA PHE A 109 5.37 13.43 -3.68
C PHE A 109 3.94 13.14 -3.20
N TYR A 110 3.75 12.40 -2.12
CA TYR A 110 2.41 12.11 -1.61
C TYR A 110 1.68 13.38 -1.17
N GLN A 111 2.37 14.29 -0.47
CA GLN A 111 1.82 15.59 -0.08
C GLN A 111 1.34 16.41 -1.29
N LYS A 112 2.14 16.45 -2.36
CA LYS A 112 1.75 17.12 -3.61
C LYS A 112 0.54 16.48 -4.29
N ASN A 113 0.31 15.18 -4.08
CA ASN A 113 -0.88 14.48 -4.56
C ASN A 113 -2.08 14.58 -3.59
N GLY A 114 -2.01 15.44 -2.56
CA GLY A 114 -3.12 15.73 -1.66
C GLY A 114 -3.21 14.82 -0.44
N TYR A 115 -2.20 13.98 -0.19
CA TYR A 115 -2.13 13.20 1.05
C TYR A 115 -1.69 14.07 2.22
N GLN A 116 -2.34 13.89 3.36
CA GLN A 116 -2.08 14.59 4.61
C GLN A 116 -1.33 13.68 5.57
N LEU A 117 -0.23 14.17 6.13
CA LEU A 117 0.53 13.49 7.17
C LEU A 117 -0.33 13.30 8.42
N GLN A 118 -0.47 12.05 8.87
CA GLN A 118 -1.22 11.69 10.07
C GLN A 118 -0.29 11.37 11.24
N MET A 119 0.84 10.72 10.95
CA MET A 119 1.79 10.30 11.98
C MET A 119 3.19 10.16 11.38
N THR A 120 4.20 10.49 12.19
CA THR A 120 5.61 10.18 11.94
C THR A 120 6.11 9.28 13.05
N LEU A 121 6.74 8.16 12.67
CA LEU A 121 7.47 7.28 13.56
C LEU A 121 8.97 7.54 13.37
N ASP A 122 9.56 8.26 14.31
CA ASP A 122 10.98 8.59 14.29
C ASP A 122 11.85 7.38 14.65
N ASN A 123 13.10 7.40 14.18
CA ASN A 123 14.12 6.38 14.40
C ASN A 123 13.69 4.97 13.94
N PHE A 124 12.99 4.90 12.81
CA PHE A 124 12.58 3.64 12.17
C PHE A 124 13.07 3.59 10.71
N PRO A 125 13.53 2.42 10.21
CA PRO A 125 13.93 1.25 11.01
C PRO A 125 15.24 1.49 11.79
N GLU A 126 15.93 2.59 11.49
CA GLU A 126 17.21 2.97 12.07
C GLU A 126 17.15 4.39 12.66
N THR A 127 17.99 4.65 13.65
CA THR A 127 18.17 5.99 14.24
C THR A 127 18.48 7.02 13.14
N GLY A 128 17.75 8.13 13.14
CA GLY A 128 17.88 9.19 12.12
C GLY A 128 17.01 9.00 10.87
N SER A 129 16.37 7.84 10.69
CA SER A 129 15.31 7.64 9.69
C SER A 129 13.92 7.79 10.31
N ALA A 130 12.89 8.03 9.49
CA ALA A 130 11.51 8.06 9.96
C ALA A 130 10.56 7.37 8.97
N ARG A 131 9.44 6.86 9.47
CA ARG A 131 8.32 6.35 8.66
C ARG A 131 7.11 7.25 8.84
N HIS A 132 6.59 7.77 7.74
CA HIS A 132 5.45 8.67 7.70
C HIS A 132 4.21 7.91 7.26
N TYR A 133 3.10 8.10 7.94
CA TYR A 133 1.79 7.58 7.56
C TYR A 133 0.93 8.73 7.09
N LEU A 134 0.40 8.62 5.88
CA LEU A 134 -0.42 9.66 5.26
C LEU A 134 -1.77 9.09 4.82
N SER A 135 -2.80 9.92 4.91
CA SER A 135 -4.11 9.60 4.39
C SER A 135 -4.61 10.67 3.43
N LYS A 136 -5.53 10.29 2.55
CA LYS A 136 -6.23 11.20 1.65
C LYS A 136 -7.71 10.84 1.66
N THR A 137 -8.56 11.86 1.72
CA THR A 137 -10.01 11.71 1.47
C THR A 137 -10.27 12.09 0.01
N PHE A 138 -11.08 11.29 -0.66
CA PHE A 138 -11.42 11.43 -2.08
C PHE A 138 -12.55 12.45 -2.31
#